data_AF-A0A0W8I6S0-F1
#
_entry.id   AF-A0A0W8I6S0-F1
#
_cell.length_a   1.000
_cell.length_b   1.000
_cell.length_c   1.000
_cell.angle_alpha   90.00
_cell.angle_beta   90.00
_cell.angle_gamma   90.00
#
_symmetry.space_group_name_H-M   'P 1'
#
loop_
_entity.id
_entity.type
_entity.pdbx_description
1 polymer ?
#
loop_
_entity_poly.entity_id
_entity_poly.type
_entity_poly.pdbx_seq_one_letter_code
_entity_poly.pdbx_strand_id
1 'polypeptide(L)'
;MWQVLRRPRWLGYLALAVLFAVITAGLGTWQWSRHEGRVENRAVVEANYGQTPVPLDEALGPGDDLAGAQRWTRVEATGRYLTDQQHLVRNRPYEGVFGYEVLVPLALPDGSAIAVDRGWVPNAPTAQQLPDVPEAPTGQVTVTGWLLPSERDLGRPPVQGQLASIDLGALEDATALNLRPAYLVLDEEDPAPATRPEPLGAPDTGLGSHLAYALQWWLTVPVGLLLVLVMARREAQDEREGSLEQVPGEQTPGEPPVPVGSRPGSPSPARRRSPRRRKVRIWDEEDA
;
A
#
# COMPACT_ATOMS: atom_id res chain seq x y z
N MET A 1 43.58 -2.41 0.19
CA MET A 1 42.18 -1.93 0.19
C MET A 1 42.00 -0.72 -0.72
N TRP A 2 42.53 0.47 -0.41
CA TRP A 2 42.34 1.68 -1.24
C TRP A 2 42.88 1.56 -2.68
N GLN A 3 43.97 0.81 -2.89
CA GLN A 3 44.49 0.50 -4.23
C GLN A 3 43.58 -0.44 -5.04
N VAL A 4 42.83 -1.32 -4.38
CA VAL A 4 41.89 -2.26 -5.01
C VAL A 4 40.62 -1.52 -5.43
N LEU A 5 40.09 -0.65 -4.56
CA LEU A 5 38.91 0.17 -4.83
C LEU A 5 39.09 1.14 -6.02
N ARG A 6 40.33 1.58 -6.29
CA ARG A 6 40.66 2.44 -7.44
C ARG A 6 40.69 1.73 -8.78
N ARG A 7 40.61 0.39 -8.82
CA ARG A 7 40.62 -0.36 -10.09
C ARG A 7 39.28 -0.18 -10.82
N PRO A 8 39.27 -0.15 -12.18
CA PRO A 8 38.06 0.12 -12.97
C PRO A 8 36.88 -0.79 -12.61
N ARG A 9 37.14 -2.08 -12.35
CA ARG A 9 36.12 -3.05 -11.89
C ARG A 9 35.42 -2.63 -10.59
N TRP A 10 36.17 -2.15 -9.61
CA TRP A 10 35.65 -1.78 -8.30
C TRP A 10 34.97 -0.41 -8.33
N LEU A 11 35.44 0.50 -9.18
CA LEU A 11 34.74 1.73 -9.49
C LEU A 11 33.37 1.45 -10.15
N GLY A 12 33.30 0.47 -11.05
CA GLY A 12 32.04 0.00 -11.63
C GLY A 12 31.08 -0.56 -10.58
N TYR A 13 31.55 -1.44 -9.69
CA TYR A 13 30.73 -1.97 -8.59
C TYR A 13 30.29 -0.90 -7.60
N LEU A 14 31.16 0.06 -7.28
CA LEU A 14 30.81 1.18 -6.42
C LEU A 14 29.77 2.09 -7.07
N ALA A 15 29.95 2.42 -8.36
CA ALA A 15 28.99 3.22 -9.11
C ALA A 15 27.62 2.53 -9.19
N LEU A 16 27.61 1.21 -9.45
CA LEU A 16 26.39 0.40 -9.43
C LEU A 16 25.74 0.40 -8.04
N ALA A 17 26.52 0.23 -6.98
CA ALA A 17 25.99 0.25 -5.61
C ALA A 17 25.44 1.62 -5.20
N VAL A 18 26.06 2.71 -5.65
CA VAL A 18 25.54 4.08 -5.46
C VAL A 18 24.25 4.27 -6.24
N LEU A 19 24.19 3.87 -7.51
CA LEU A 19 22.96 3.95 -8.31
C LEU A 19 21.84 3.14 -7.66
N PHE A 20 22.13 1.91 -7.24
CA PHE A 20 21.18 1.06 -6.53
C PHE A 20 20.72 1.72 -5.23
N ALA A 21 21.64 2.28 -4.45
CA ALA A 21 21.34 2.99 -3.20
C ALA A 21 20.38 4.16 -3.43
N VAL A 22 20.60 4.97 -4.48
CA VAL A 22 19.72 6.08 -4.85
C VAL A 22 18.31 5.59 -5.17
N ILE A 23 18.19 4.54 -5.98
CA ILE A 23 16.89 3.95 -6.34
C ILE A 23 16.17 3.43 -5.09
N THR A 24 16.85 2.63 -4.26
CA THR A 24 16.24 2.08 -3.04
C THR A 24 15.88 3.16 -2.03
N ALA A 25 16.69 4.20 -1.89
CA ALA A 25 16.35 5.33 -1.03
C ALA A 25 15.07 6.03 -1.49
N GLY A 26 14.92 6.25 -2.80
CA GLY A 26 13.71 6.79 -3.41
C GLY A 26 12.48 5.90 -3.17
N LEU A 27 12.62 4.58 -3.29
CA LEU A 27 11.55 3.63 -2.97
C LEU A 27 11.16 3.68 -1.49
N GLY A 28 12.13 3.84 -0.59
CA GLY A 28 11.88 4.03 0.84
C GLY A 28 11.09 5.30 1.12
N THR A 29 11.46 6.42 0.50
CA THR A 29 10.71 7.69 0.60
C THR A 29 9.30 7.59 0.02
N TRP A 30 9.12 6.87 -1.09
CA TRP A 30 7.79 6.62 -1.65
C TRP A 30 6.91 5.77 -0.72
N GLN A 31 7.46 4.75 -0.07
CA GLN A 31 6.71 3.96 0.91
C GLN A 31 6.38 4.77 2.16
N TRP A 32 7.32 5.63 2.61
CA TRP A 32 7.10 6.53 3.74
C TRP A 32 5.94 7.50 3.48
N SER A 33 5.87 8.13 2.30
CA SER A 33 4.77 9.05 1.98
C SER A 33 3.40 8.35 1.96
N ARG A 34 3.34 7.07 1.53
CA ARG A 34 2.13 6.25 1.64
C ARG A 34 1.75 5.97 3.10
N HIS A 35 2.72 5.73 3.96
CA HIS A 35 2.50 5.56 5.39
C HIS A 35 1.97 6.84 6.02
N GLU A 36 2.58 7.99 5.74
CA GLU A 36 2.13 9.29 6.26
C GLU A 36 0.67 9.59 5.88
N GLY A 37 0.29 9.36 4.62
CA GLY A 37 -1.10 9.54 4.19
C GLY A 37 -2.09 8.60 4.91
N ARG A 38 -1.66 7.37 5.27
CA ARG A 38 -2.47 6.46 6.09
C ARG A 38 -2.59 6.97 7.54
N VAL A 39 -1.52 7.49 8.11
CA VAL A 39 -1.51 8.08 9.46
C VAL A 39 -2.42 9.31 9.53
N GLU A 40 -2.36 10.20 8.55
CA GLU A 40 -3.21 11.39 8.48
C GLU A 40 -4.70 11.01 8.37
N ASN A 41 -5.04 10.09 7.46
CA ASN A 41 -6.41 9.59 7.35
C ASN A 41 -6.92 8.96 8.64
N ARG A 42 -6.08 8.15 9.30
CA ARG A 42 -6.41 7.54 10.59
C ARG A 42 -6.65 8.59 11.67
N ALA A 43 -5.79 9.61 11.76
CA ALA A 43 -5.94 10.67 12.76
C ALA A 43 -7.27 11.41 12.60
N VAL A 44 -7.70 11.67 11.36
CA VAL A 44 -9.02 12.29 11.09
C VAL A 44 -10.17 11.38 11.53
N VAL A 45 -10.10 10.08 11.22
CA VAL A 45 -11.12 9.11 11.66
C VAL A 45 -11.17 9.03 13.19
N GLU A 46 -10.02 8.89 13.86
CA GLU A 46 -9.94 8.77 15.33
C GLU A 46 -10.45 10.05 16.03
N ALA A 47 -10.23 11.22 15.43
CA ALA A 47 -10.70 12.49 15.97
C ALA A 47 -12.23 12.63 15.87
N ASN A 48 -12.86 12.15 14.79
CA ASN A 48 -14.23 12.52 14.44
C ASN A 48 -15.25 11.37 14.54
N TYR A 49 -14.88 10.15 14.14
CA TYR A 49 -15.84 9.06 13.90
C TYR A 49 -16.64 8.66 15.15
N GLY A 50 -16.00 8.68 16.32
CA GLY A 50 -16.61 8.31 17.61
C GLY A 50 -17.20 9.47 18.40
N GLN A 51 -17.26 10.68 17.83
CA GLN A 51 -17.78 11.86 18.54
C GLN A 51 -19.31 11.86 18.61
N THR A 52 -19.84 12.60 19.58
CA THR A 52 -21.29 12.88 19.66
C THR A 52 -21.73 13.66 18.42
N PRO A 53 -22.91 13.35 17.83
CA PRO A 53 -23.42 14.10 16.69
C PRO A 53 -23.60 15.58 17.02
N VAL A 54 -23.27 16.43 16.06
CA VAL A 54 -23.58 17.86 16.08
C VAL A 54 -24.60 18.19 14.98
N PRO A 55 -25.37 19.27 15.07
CA PRO A 55 -26.26 19.69 13.99
C PRO A 55 -25.49 19.88 12.66
N LEU A 56 -26.07 19.46 11.54
CA LEU A 56 -25.45 19.58 10.21
C LEU A 56 -24.95 21.00 9.93
N ASP A 57 -25.75 22.02 10.24
CA ASP A 57 -25.41 23.42 9.97
C ASP A 57 -24.26 23.96 10.84
N GLU A 58 -23.95 23.30 11.97
CA GLU A 58 -22.78 23.64 12.79
C GLU A 58 -21.49 23.06 12.19
N ALA A 59 -21.57 21.84 11.64
CA ALA A 59 -20.42 21.18 11.02
C ALA A 59 -20.13 21.64 9.59
N LEU A 60 -21.19 21.91 8.82
CA LEU A 60 -21.13 22.24 7.40
C LEU A 60 -22.17 23.32 7.09
N GLY A 61 -21.73 24.58 7.11
CA GLY A 61 -22.57 25.71 6.75
C GLY A 61 -23.07 25.63 5.29
N PRO A 62 -24.15 26.35 4.95
CA PRO A 62 -24.63 26.43 3.57
C PRO A 62 -23.57 27.03 2.64
N GLY A 63 -23.04 26.23 1.70
CA GLY A 63 -22.05 26.66 0.71
C GLY A 63 -20.58 26.56 1.13
N ASP A 64 -20.29 26.07 2.34
CA ASP A 64 -18.93 25.78 2.77
C ASP A 64 -18.50 24.40 2.29
N ASP A 65 -17.35 24.27 1.62
CA ASP A 65 -16.78 22.96 1.29
C ASP A 65 -16.34 22.20 2.55
N LEU A 66 -16.55 20.88 2.57
CA LEU A 66 -16.11 20.05 3.69
C LEU A 66 -14.58 19.98 3.74
N ALA A 67 -13.98 20.54 4.79
CA ALA A 67 -12.55 20.50 4.97
C ALA A 67 -12.05 19.07 5.21
N GLY A 68 -10.83 18.75 4.76
CA GLY A 68 -10.25 17.41 4.90
C GLY A 68 -10.18 16.90 6.35
N ALA A 69 -10.07 17.82 7.33
CA ALA A 69 -10.07 17.53 8.76
C ALA A 69 -11.46 17.31 9.37
N GLN A 70 -12.54 17.71 8.68
CA GLN A 70 -13.94 17.50 9.08
C GLN A 70 -14.55 16.22 8.48
N ARG A 71 -13.79 15.47 7.69
CA ARG A 71 -14.25 14.15 7.23
C ARG A 71 -14.53 13.27 8.44
N TRP A 72 -15.58 12.45 8.32
CA TRP A 72 -16.06 11.60 9.40
C TRP A 72 -16.60 12.35 10.62
N THR A 73 -16.88 13.66 10.53
CA THR A 73 -17.66 14.34 11.58
C THR A 73 -19.06 13.74 11.60
N ARG A 74 -19.47 13.26 12.78
CA ARG A 74 -20.82 12.72 13.01
C ARG A 74 -21.79 13.89 13.14
N VAL A 75 -22.84 13.90 12.33
CA VAL A 75 -23.83 14.97 12.28
C VAL A 75 -25.25 14.44 12.33
N GLU A 76 -26.16 15.31 12.75
CA GLU A 76 -27.61 15.09 12.73
C GLU A 76 -28.27 16.09 11.76
N ALA A 77 -29.17 15.60 10.90
CA ALA A 77 -29.95 16.41 9.98
C ALA A 77 -31.41 15.96 9.96
N THR A 78 -32.35 16.91 10.01
CA THR A 78 -33.78 16.62 9.90
C THR A 78 -34.32 17.12 8.58
N GLY A 79 -35.04 16.25 7.86
CA GLY A 79 -35.59 16.59 6.55
C GLY A 79 -36.61 15.59 6.06
N ARG A 80 -36.80 15.52 4.75
CA ARG A 80 -37.64 14.52 4.09
C ARG A 80 -36.89 13.89 2.93
N TYR A 81 -36.87 12.56 2.86
CA TYR A 81 -36.26 11.86 1.73
C TYR A 81 -37.01 12.14 0.42
N LEU A 82 -36.24 12.43 -0.62
CA LEU A 82 -36.69 12.55 -2.01
C LEU A 82 -36.48 11.21 -2.72
N THR A 83 -37.37 10.26 -2.43
CA THR A 83 -37.23 8.87 -2.91
C THR A 83 -37.36 8.73 -4.43
N ASP A 84 -38.03 9.68 -5.09
CA ASP A 84 -38.10 9.81 -6.55
C ASP A 84 -36.77 10.23 -7.18
N GLN A 85 -35.85 10.79 -6.39
CA GLN A 85 -34.51 11.21 -6.77
C GLN A 85 -33.42 10.21 -6.32
N GLN A 86 -33.82 9.00 -5.91
CA GLN A 86 -32.89 7.94 -5.52
C GLN A 86 -31.99 7.51 -6.67
N HIS A 87 -30.70 7.34 -6.37
CA HIS A 87 -29.69 6.83 -7.30
C HIS A 87 -28.92 5.66 -6.70
N LEU A 88 -28.47 4.75 -7.55
CA LEU A 88 -27.64 3.62 -7.16
C LEU A 88 -26.21 3.82 -7.65
N VAL A 89 -25.25 3.82 -6.73
CA VAL A 89 -23.83 3.94 -7.06
C VAL A 89 -23.32 2.55 -7.39
N ARG A 90 -22.92 2.29 -8.63
CA ARG A 90 -22.58 0.95 -9.11
C ARG A 90 -21.16 0.52 -8.78
N ASN A 91 -20.91 -0.79 -8.87
CA ASN A 91 -19.59 -1.40 -8.64
C ASN A 91 -19.00 -1.09 -7.26
N ARG A 92 -19.84 -1.04 -6.22
CA ARG A 92 -19.39 -0.85 -4.84
C ARG A 92 -19.08 -2.21 -4.22
N PRO A 93 -17.81 -2.49 -3.87
CA PRO A 93 -17.44 -3.74 -3.23
C PRO A 93 -17.80 -3.71 -1.75
N TYR A 94 -18.46 -4.77 -1.28
CA TYR A 94 -18.77 -5.01 0.13
C TYR A 94 -18.51 -6.49 0.44
N GLU A 95 -17.66 -6.76 1.43
CA GLU A 95 -17.28 -8.12 1.86
C GLU A 95 -16.93 -9.10 0.72
N GLY A 96 -16.26 -8.61 -0.33
CA GLY A 96 -15.82 -9.43 -1.47
C GLY A 96 -16.87 -9.63 -2.57
N VAL A 97 -18.05 -9.04 -2.43
CA VAL A 97 -19.13 -9.04 -3.43
C VAL A 97 -19.33 -7.63 -3.97
N PHE A 98 -19.61 -7.51 -5.27
CA PHE A 98 -19.97 -6.22 -5.87
C PHE A 98 -21.47 -6.01 -5.82
N GLY A 99 -21.88 -4.77 -5.56
CA GLY A 99 -23.27 -4.34 -5.54
C GLY A 99 -23.37 -2.83 -5.73
N TYR A 100 -24.35 -2.25 -5.06
CA TYR A 100 -24.69 -0.84 -5.15
C TYR A 100 -24.75 -0.20 -3.78
N GLU A 101 -24.31 1.06 -3.68
CA GLU A 101 -24.70 1.92 -2.56
C GLU A 101 -25.96 2.70 -2.93
N VAL A 102 -26.86 2.85 -1.95
CA VAL A 102 -28.19 3.44 -2.11
C VAL A 102 -28.12 4.90 -1.68
N LEU A 103 -28.13 5.80 -2.65
CA LEU A 103 -28.04 7.23 -2.42
C LEU A 103 -29.42 7.87 -2.54
N VAL A 104 -29.93 8.43 -1.44
CA VAL A 104 -31.24 9.10 -1.39
C VAL A 104 -31.04 10.54 -0.90
N PRO A 105 -31.34 11.57 -1.72
CA PRO A 105 -31.28 12.95 -1.26
C PRO A 105 -32.29 13.21 -0.13
N LEU A 106 -31.86 13.94 0.90
CA LEU A 106 -32.70 14.43 1.99
C LEU A 106 -32.93 15.93 1.80
N ALA A 107 -34.17 16.34 1.55
CA ALA A 107 -34.55 17.74 1.46
C ALA A 107 -34.53 18.39 2.85
N LEU A 108 -33.80 19.50 2.97
CA LEU A 108 -33.60 20.24 4.21
C LEU A 108 -34.56 21.44 4.32
N PRO A 109 -34.81 21.96 5.53
CA PRO A 109 -35.74 23.08 5.74
C PRO A 109 -35.34 24.39 5.05
N ASP A 110 -34.06 24.57 4.73
CA ASP A 110 -33.52 25.75 4.07
C ASP A 110 -33.67 25.72 2.54
N GLY A 111 -34.24 24.64 1.99
CA GLY A 111 -34.44 24.44 0.55
C GLY A 111 -33.24 23.80 -0.16
N SER A 112 -32.14 23.53 0.54
CA SER A 112 -31.06 22.67 0.04
C SER A 112 -31.39 21.19 0.26
N ALA A 113 -30.55 20.31 -0.27
CA ALA A 113 -30.61 18.88 0.04
C ALA A 113 -29.21 18.34 0.37
N ILE A 114 -29.15 17.26 1.14
CA ILE A 114 -27.91 16.51 1.38
C ILE A 114 -28.07 15.09 0.82
N ALA A 115 -27.07 14.61 0.08
CA ALA A 115 -27.07 13.24 -0.39
C ALA A 115 -26.82 12.30 0.80
N VAL A 116 -27.73 11.36 1.05
CA VAL A 116 -27.58 10.37 2.13
C VAL A 116 -27.33 9.00 1.53
N ASP A 117 -26.16 8.45 1.81
CA ASP A 117 -25.84 7.06 1.52
C ASP A 117 -26.44 6.18 2.62
N ARG A 118 -27.54 5.50 2.28
CA ARG A 118 -28.30 4.65 3.20
C ARG A 118 -27.70 3.25 3.36
N GLY A 119 -26.59 2.96 2.69
CA GLY A 119 -25.89 1.68 2.76
C GLY A 119 -25.92 0.88 1.46
N TRP A 120 -25.60 -0.40 1.57
CA TRP A 120 -25.27 -1.25 0.44
C TRP A 120 -26.34 -2.31 0.16
N VAL A 121 -26.53 -2.63 -1.12
CA VAL A 121 -27.36 -3.75 -1.59
C VAL A 121 -26.61 -4.60 -2.62
N PRO A 122 -26.80 -5.94 -2.61
CA PRO A 122 -26.18 -6.81 -3.61
C PRO A 122 -26.78 -6.57 -5.00
N ASN A 123 -26.05 -7.00 -6.04
CA ASN A 123 -26.59 -7.00 -7.40
C ASN A 123 -27.88 -7.83 -7.51
N ALA A 124 -28.74 -7.45 -8.45
CA ALA A 124 -29.86 -8.29 -8.85
C ALA A 124 -29.37 -9.63 -9.43
N PRO A 125 -30.22 -10.68 -9.45
CA PRO A 125 -29.87 -11.98 -10.04
C PRO A 125 -29.47 -11.92 -11.52
N THR A 126 -29.89 -10.87 -12.23
CA THR A 126 -29.59 -10.67 -13.64
C THR A 126 -29.09 -9.24 -13.89
N ALA A 127 -28.17 -9.07 -14.84
CA ALA A 127 -27.58 -7.77 -15.15
C ALA A 127 -28.56 -6.76 -15.78
N GLN A 128 -29.75 -7.21 -16.21
CA GLN A 128 -30.78 -6.37 -16.80
C GLN A 128 -31.73 -5.76 -15.76
N GLN A 129 -31.66 -6.20 -14.51
CA GLN A 129 -32.54 -5.74 -13.43
C GLN A 129 -31.75 -4.90 -12.44
N LEU A 130 -32.40 -3.87 -11.90
CA LEU A 130 -31.90 -3.18 -10.72
C LEU A 130 -32.16 -4.05 -9.49
N PRO A 131 -31.29 -3.99 -8.46
CA PRO A 131 -31.54 -4.68 -7.21
C PRO A 131 -32.79 -4.15 -6.52
N ASP A 132 -33.40 -5.00 -5.69
CA ASP A 132 -34.45 -4.57 -4.79
C ASP A 132 -33.84 -3.72 -3.66
N VAL A 133 -34.45 -2.57 -3.39
CA VAL A 133 -33.91 -1.58 -2.45
C VAL A 133 -34.94 -1.35 -1.34
N PRO A 134 -34.58 -1.60 -0.07
CA PRO A 134 -35.47 -1.29 1.05
C PRO A 134 -35.90 0.17 1.05
N GLU A 135 -37.22 0.40 1.16
CA GLU A 135 -37.80 1.75 1.11
C GLU A 135 -37.27 2.65 2.23
N ALA A 136 -37.16 3.95 1.92
CA ALA A 136 -36.85 4.97 2.92
C ALA A 136 -38.09 5.33 3.75
N PRO A 137 -37.94 5.74 5.02
CA PRO A 137 -39.04 6.25 5.83
C PRO A 137 -39.80 7.37 5.12
N THR A 138 -41.13 7.33 5.19
CA THR A 138 -41.99 8.38 4.65
C THR A 138 -42.17 9.51 5.65
N GLY A 139 -42.19 10.75 5.17
CA GLY A 139 -42.46 11.93 6.00
C GLY A 139 -41.19 12.59 6.50
N GLN A 140 -41.26 13.19 7.69
CA GLN A 140 -40.10 13.82 8.31
C GLN A 140 -39.24 12.76 8.99
N VAL A 141 -37.93 12.84 8.77
CA VAL A 141 -36.93 11.92 9.32
C VAL A 141 -35.74 12.72 9.83
N THR A 142 -35.20 12.29 10.96
CA THR A 142 -33.90 12.72 11.47
C THR A 142 -32.89 11.64 11.13
N VAL A 143 -31.83 12.02 10.42
CA VAL A 143 -30.72 11.13 10.07
C VAL A 143 -29.48 11.52 10.85
N THR A 144 -28.80 10.52 11.37
CA THR A 144 -27.49 10.65 12.01
C THR A 144 -26.48 9.88 11.18
N GLY A 145 -25.33 10.47 10.91
CA GLY A 145 -24.30 9.83 10.09
C GLY A 145 -23.03 10.64 9.99
N TRP A 146 -22.13 10.23 9.10
CA TRP A 146 -20.81 10.83 8.95
C TRP A 146 -20.67 11.58 7.64
N LEU A 147 -20.08 12.77 7.69
CA LEU A 147 -19.83 13.59 6.50
C LEU A 147 -18.60 13.13 5.72
N LEU A 148 -18.76 13.02 4.41
CA LEU A 148 -17.70 12.81 3.44
C LEU A 148 -17.80 13.79 2.27
N PRO A 149 -16.67 14.19 1.67
CA PRO A 149 -16.66 15.11 0.53
C PRO A 149 -17.10 14.36 -0.73
N SER A 150 -17.51 15.10 -1.77
CA SER A 150 -17.79 14.51 -3.08
C SER A 150 -16.66 13.58 -3.55
N GLU A 151 -17.03 12.43 -4.09
CA GLU A 151 -16.08 11.56 -4.77
C GLU A 151 -15.68 12.16 -6.13
N ARG A 152 -14.54 11.70 -6.64
CA ARG A 152 -14.08 12.12 -7.98
C ARG A 152 -15.01 11.58 -9.07
N ASP A 153 -15.20 12.34 -10.14
CA ASP A 153 -15.74 11.80 -11.38
C ASP A 153 -14.79 10.72 -11.94
N LEU A 154 -15.36 9.59 -12.32
CA LEU A 154 -14.66 8.47 -12.94
C LEU A 154 -14.70 8.52 -14.48
N GLY A 155 -15.30 9.55 -15.08
CA GLY A 155 -15.42 9.74 -16.52
C GLY A 155 -16.22 8.63 -17.19
N ARG A 156 -17.22 8.10 -16.50
CA ARG A 156 -18.06 6.99 -17.00
C ARG A 156 -19.37 7.53 -17.57
N PRO A 157 -19.92 6.91 -18.62
CA PRO A 157 -21.19 7.37 -19.18
C PRO A 157 -22.30 7.29 -18.11
N PRO A 158 -23.24 8.26 -18.14
CA PRO A 158 -24.39 8.25 -17.25
C PRO A 158 -25.28 7.05 -17.57
N VAL A 159 -25.85 6.46 -16.53
CA VAL A 159 -26.84 5.40 -16.63
C VAL A 159 -28.04 5.87 -15.81
N GLN A 160 -29.24 5.80 -16.37
CA GLN A 160 -30.44 6.33 -15.71
C GLN A 160 -30.62 5.71 -14.31
N GLY A 161 -30.78 6.56 -13.29
CA GLY A 161 -30.90 6.14 -11.90
C GLY A 161 -29.63 5.55 -11.28
N GLN A 162 -28.47 5.67 -11.94
CA GLN A 162 -27.20 5.14 -11.44
C GLN A 162 -26.04 6.11 -11.59
N LEU A 163 -25.16 6.12 -10.59
CA LEU A 163 -23.90 6.87 -10.59
C LEU A 163 -22.70 5.93 -10.61
N ALA A 164 -21.55 6.43 -11.06
CA ALA A 164 -20.30 5.66 -11.11
C ALA A 164 -19.49 5.77 -9.80
N SER A 165 -19.69 6.88 -9.11
CA SER A 165 -19.13 7.28 -7.81
C SER A 165 -20.15 8.19 -7.14
N ILE A 166 -19.97 8.50 -5.85
CA ILE A 166 -20.77 9.55 -5.16
C ILE A 166 -20.24 10.92 -5.57
N ASP A 167 -20.31 11.21 -6.87
CA ASP A 167 -20.00 12.53 -7.42
C ASP A 167 -21.25 13.40 -7.29
N LEU A 168 -21.17 14.38 -6.40
CA LEU A 168 -22.27 15.30 -6.12
C LEU A 168 -22.62 16.15 -7.33
N GLY A 169 -21.65 16.54 -8.17
CA GLY A 169 -21.94 17.31 -9.38
C GLY A 169 -22.77 16.49 -10.37
N ALA A 170 -22.42 15.22 -10.56
CA ALA A 170 -23.20 14.30 -11.39
C ALA A 170 -24.61 14.05 -10.83
N LEU A 171 -24.77 14.04 -9.50
CA LEU A 171 -26.08 13.92 -8.86
C LEU A 171 -26.91 15.21 -9.04
N GLU A 172 -26.32 16.39 -8.85
CA GLU A 172 -26.98 17.69 -9.10
C GLU A 172 -27.45 17.80 -10.54
N ASP A 173 -26.63 17.41 -11.51
CA ASP A 173 -26.99 17.40 -12.94
C ASP A 173 -28.17 16.46 -13.22
N ALA A 174 -28.26 15.33 -12.50
CA ALA A 174 -29.32 14.34 -12.68
C ALA A 174 -30.64 14.74 -12.00
N THR A 175 -30.59 15.43 -10.86
CA THR A 175 -31.77 15.71 -10.02
C THR A 175 -32.20 17.18 -10.01
N ALA A 176 -31.37 18.09 -10.53
CA ALA A 176 -31.52 19.54 -10.44
C ALA A 176 -31.70 20.05 -8.98
N LEU A 177 -31.08 19.37 -8.01
CA LEU A 177 -31.11 19.75 -6.60
C LEU A 177 -29.92 20.66 -6.29
N ASN A 178 -30.09 21.53 -5.29
CA ASN A 178 -28.99 22.29 -4.70
C ASN A 178 -28.42 21.45 -3.55
N LEU A 179 -27.33 20.73 -3.79
CA LEU A 179 -26.76 19.83 -2.79
C LEU A 179 -25.79 20.56 -1.85
N ARG A 180 -25.78 20.17 -0.58
CA ARG A 180 -24.66 20.47 0.31
C ARG A 180 -23.38 19.85 -0.28
N PRO A 181 -22.21 20.50 -0.18
CA PRO A 181 -20.94 20.02 -0.76
C PRO A 181 -20.30 18.87 0.03
N ALA A 182 -21.14 17.97 0.56
CA ALA A 182 -20.79 16.73 1.23
C ALA A 182 -21.98 15.76 1.15
N TYR A 183 -21.69 14.46 1.24
CA TYR A 183 -22.71 13.45 1.48
C TYR A 183 -22.60 12.91 2.90
N LEU A 184 -23.70 12.34 3.38
CA LEU A 184 -23.83 11.73 4.71
C LEU A 184 -23.90 10.21 4.56
N VAL A 185 -22.97 9.48 5.17
CA VAL A 185 -23.06 8.03 5.32
C VAL A 185 -23.92 7.72 6.55
N LEU A 186 -25.05 7.06 6.32
CA LEU A 186 -26.07 6.82 7.33
C LEU A 186 -25.57 5.87 8.43
N ASP A 187 -25.77 6.29 9.67
CA ASP A 187 -25.63 5.43 10.86
C ASP A 187 -27.02 5.01 11.36
N GLU A 188 -27.86 6.02 11.62
CA GLU A 188 -29.19 5.89 12.23
C GLU A 188 -30.19 6.82 11.52
N GLU A 189 -31.44 6.39 11.43
CA GLU A 189 -32.56 7.21 10.94
C GLU A 189 -33.77 7.02 11.86
N ASP A 190 -34.46 8.11 12.19
CA ASP A 190 -35.66 8.14 13.06
C ASP A 190 -36.79 8.91 12.38
N PRO A 191 -37.96 8.28 12.09
CA PRO A 191 -38.32 6.90 12.42
C PRO A 191 -37.54 5.86 11.62
N ALA A 192 -37.09 4.81 12.30
CA ALA A 192 -36.39 3.70 11.66
C ALA A 192 -37.35 2.88 10.78
N PRO A 193 -36.96 2.51 9.54
CA PRO A 193 -37.77 1.64 8.69
C PRO A 193 -37.72 0.19 9.18
N ALA A 194 -38.67 -0.62 8.73
CA ALA A 194 -38.71 -2.05 9.06
C ALA A 194 -37.49 -2.82 8.52
N THR A 195 -36.98 -2.38 7.36
CA THR A 195 -35.81 -2.94 6.69
C THR A 195 -34.99 -1.80 6.11
N ARG A 196 -33.67 -1.91 6.13
CA ARG A 196 -32.75 -0.95 5.52
C ARG A 196 -31.63 -1.66 4.75
N PRO A 197 -30.94 -0.98 3.82
CA PRO A 197 -29.74 -1.50 3.19
C PRO A 197 -28.66 -1.88 4.22
N GLU A 198 -27.70 -2.71 3.83
CA GLU A 198 -26.63 -3.15 4.72
C GLU A 198 -25.76 -1.94 5.10
N PRO A 199 -25.54 -1.65 6.39
CA PRO A 199 -24.71 -0.53 6.80
C PRO A 199 -23.26 -0.71 6.31
N LEU A 200 -22.65 0.40 5.92
CA LEU A 200 -21.23 0.42 5.60
C LEU A 200 -20.41 0.19 6.87
N GLY A 201 -19.37 -0.63 6.75
CA GLY A 201 -18.43 -0.87 7.84
C GLY A 201 -17.64 0.39 8.20
N ALA A 202 -17.10 0.41 9.42
CA ALA A 202 -16.20 1.48 9.85
C ALA A 202 -15.00 1.62 8.90
N PRO A 203 -14.49 2.84 8.68
CA PRO A 203 -13.36 3.08 7.79
C PRO A 203 -12.10 2.33 8.24
N ASP A 204 -11.35 1.81 7.26
CA ASP A 204 -10.08 1.11 7.52
C ASP A 204 -9.01 2.09 8.02
N THR A 205 -8.69 1.98 9.32
CA THR A 205 -7.62 2.72 10.00
C THR A 205 -6.29 1.95 10.06
N GLY A 206 -6.19 0.83 9.33
CA GLY A 206 -4.97 0.05 9.20
C GLY A 206 -3.85 0.82 8.49
N LEU A 207 -2.67 0.84 9.10
CA LEU A 207 -1.49 1.51 8.52
C LEU A 207 -0.78 0.67 7.45
N GLY A 208 -1.15 -0.62 7.34
CA GLY A 208 -0.51 -1.57 6.44
C GLY A 208 0.99 -1.78 6.75
N SER A 209 1.73 -2.32 5.78
CA SER A 209 3.16 -2.62 5.92
C SER A 209 4.08 -1.54 5.35
N HIS A 210 3.53 -0.38 4.95
CA HIS A 210 4.28 0.70 4.29
C HIS A 210 5.50 1.15 5.10
N LEU A 211 5.36 1.30 6.42
CA LEU A 211 6.47 1.63 7.32
C LEU A 211 7.59 0.58 7.29
N ALA A 212 7.23 -0.69 7.43
CA ALA A 212 8.20 -1.80 7.42
C ALA A 212 8.96 -1.85 6.09
N TYR A 213 8.27 -1.63 4.97
CA TYR A 213 8.91 -1.55 3.66
C TYR A 213 9.81 -0.32 3.51
N ALA A 214 9.41 0.85 4.00
CA ALA A 214 10.26 2.04 3.97
C ALA A 214 11.58 1.80 4.71
N LEU A 215 11.51 1.24 5.91
CA LEU A 215 12.69 0.85 6.69
C LEU A 215 13.52 -0.22 5.98
N GLN A 216 12.90 -1.24 5.40
CA GLN A 216 13.59 -2.26 4.62
C GLN A 216 14.39 -1.64 3.46
N TRP A 217 13.79 -0.73 2.70
CA TRP A 217 14.45 -0.06 1.58
C TRP A 217 15.64 0.78 2.03
N TRP A 218 15.49 1.55 3.10
CA TRP A 218 16.59 2.36 3.63
C TRP A 218 17.70 1.53 4.27
N LEU A 219 17.37 0.44 4.98
CA LEU A 219 18.38 -0.47 5.55
C LEU A 219 19.14 -1.25 4.48
N THR A 220 18.55 -1.45 3.30
CA THR A 220 19.22 -2.10 2.17
C THR A 220 20.38 -1.26 1.64
N VAL A 221 20.32 0.07 1.75
CA VAL A 221 21.40 0.99 1.31
C VAL A 221 22.75 0.71 2.00
N PRO A 222 22.87 0.78 3.34
CA PRO A 222 24.14 0.51 4.01
C PRO A 222 24.58 -0.94 3.84
N VAL A 223 23.65 -1.90 3.77
CA VAL A 223 23.98 -3.31 3.54
C VAL A 223 24.61 -3.50 2.15
N GLY A 224 24.00 -2.95 1.10
CA GLY A 224 24.52 -3.03 -0.27
C GLY A 224 25.92 -2.41 -0.41
N LEU A 225 26.12 -1.23 0.19
CA LEU A 225 27.43 -0.56 0.22
C LEU A 225 28.46 -1.38 1.01
N LEU A 226 28.08 -1.90 2.19
CA LEU A 226 28.96 -2.72 3.02
C LEU A 226 29.38 -3.99 2.30
N LEU A 227 28.49 -4.64 1.55
CA LEU A 227 28.83 -5.82 0.75
C LEU A 227 29.92 -5.51 -0.28
N VAL A 228 29.82 -4.39 -1.01
CA VAL A 228 30.87 -3.99 -1.96
C VAL A 228 32.20 -3.72 -1.24
N LEU A 229 32.16 -3.03 -0.09
CA LEU A 229 33.36 -2.76 0.70
C LEU A 229 34.01 -4.02 1.28
N VAL A 230 33.21 -4.96 1.79
CA VAL A 230 33.69 -6.24 2.31
C VAL A 230 34.29 -7.08 1.20
N MET A 231 33.65 -7.18 0.04
CA MET A 231 34.22 -7.90 -1.10
C MET A 231 35.55 -7.26 -1.55
N ALA A 232 35.64 -5.92 -1.59
CA ALA A 232 36.88 -5.22 -1.94
C ALA A 232 37.99 -5.44 -0.91
N ARG A 233 37.62 -5.54 0.37
CA ARG A 233 38.55 -5.84 1.46
C ARG A 233 39.07 -7.26 1.37
N ARG A 234 38.20 -8.25 1.11
CA ARG A 234 38.57 -9.66 0.96
C ARG A 234 39.56 -9.86 -0.18
N GLU A 235 39.28 -9.29 -1.36
CA GLU A 235 40.21 -9.30 -2.49
C GLU A 235 41.59 -8.73 -2.12
N ALA A 236 41.62 -7.62 -1.38
CA ALA A 236 42.87 -7.02 -0.94
C ALA A 236 43.64 -7.84 0.12
N GLN A 237 42.95 -8.70 0.87
CA GLN A 237 43.58 -9.63 1.83
C GLN A 237 44.14 -10.84 1.09
N ASP A 238 43.37 -11.43 0.17
CA ASP A 238 43.80 -12.56 -0.65
C ASP A 238 45.05 -12.23 -1.48
N GLU A 239 45.12 -11.01 -2.06
CA GLU A 239 46.32 -10.53 -2.77
C GLU A 239 47.55 -10.38 -1.86
N ARG A 240 47.36 -9.97 -0.60
CA ARG A 240 48.46 -9.83 0.37
C ARG A 240 48.97 -11.19 0.82
N GLU A 241 48.07 -12.11 1.14
CA GLU A 241 48.42 -13.46 1.57
C GLU A 241 49.17 -14.22 0.46
N GLY A 242 48.68 -14.14 -0.79
CA GLY A 242 49.39 -14.72 -1.94
C GLY A 242 50.77 -14.09 -2.20
N SER A 243 50.94 -12.79 -1.91
CA SER A 243 52.26 -12.14 -2.03
C SER A 243 53.26 -12.56 -0.96
N LEU A 244 52.79 -12.90 0.25
CA LEU A 244 53.63 -13.38 1.36
C LEU A 244 54.05 -14.84 1.16
N GLU A 245 53.18 -15.67 0.59
CA GLU A 245 53.49 -17.07 0.26
C GLU A 245 54.47 -17.21 -0.92
N GLN A 246 54.62 -16.17 -1.74
CA GLN A 246 55.56 -16.11 -2.88
C GLN A 246 56.95 -15.57 -2.54
N VAL A 247 57.21 -15.09 -1.31
CA VAL A 247 58.56 -14.68 -0.90
C VAL A 247 59.42 -15.94 -0.78
N PRO A 248 60.46 -16.14 -1.62
CA PRO A 248 61.31 -17.31 -1.54
C PRO A 248 61.98 -17.33 -0.16
N GLY A 249 61.88 -18.47 0.53
CA GLY A 249 62.67 -18.71 1.73
C GLY A 249 64.13 -18.34 1.46
N GLU A 250 64.67 -17.51 2.33
CA GLU A 250 66.05 -17.06 2.37
C GLU A 250 66.97 -18.26 2.09
N GLN A 251 67.63 -18.24 0.92
CA GLN A 251 68.67 -19.21 0.61
C GLN A 251 69.84 -18.93 1.57
N THR A 252 69.98 -19.74 2.61
CA THR A 252 71.20 -19.78 3.42
C THR A 252 72.38 -20.15 2.50
N PRO A 253 73.40 -19.30 2.32
CA PRO A 253 74.53 -19.63 1.48
C PRO A 253 75.51 -20.53 2.24
N GLY A 254 75.70 -21.76 1.73
CA GLY A 254 76.94 -22.51 1.92
C GLY A 254 76.83 -23.79 2.74
N GLU A 255 76.80 -24.93 2.05
CA GLU A 255 77.54 -26.11 2.49
C GLU A 255 77.99 -26.93 1.24
N PRO A 256 79.27 -27.34 1.13
CA PRO A 256 79.82 -27.97 -0.08
C PRO A 256 79.41 -29.45 -0.25
N PRO A 257 79.57 -30.04 -1.45
CA PRO A 257 79.00 -31.36 -1.75
C PRO A 257 79.86 -32.49 -1.16
N VAL A 258 79.19 -33.43 -0.50
CA VAL A 258 79.80 -34.69 -0.01
C VAL A 258 79.34 -35.84 -0.91
N PRO A 259 80.23 -36.79 -1.30
CA PRO A 259 80.02 -37.61 -2.48
C PRO A 259 79.13 -38.85 -2.26
N VAL A 260 78.64 -39.33 -3.40
CA VAL A 260 77.82 -40.51 -3.66
C VAL A 260 78.35 -41.78 -2.97
N GLY A 261 77.49 -42.40 -2.17
CA GLY A 261 77.64 -43.76 -1.65
C GLY A 261 76.44 -44.62 -2.04
N SER A 262 76.67 -45.56 -2.95
CA SER A 262 75.70 -46.52 -3.49
C SER A 262 75.33 -47.61 -2.47
N ARG A 263 74.04 -47.93 -2.32
CA ARG A 263 73.46 -49.28 -2.54
C ARG A 263 71.96 -49.38 -2.18
N PRO A 264 71.22 -50.35 -2.76
CA PRO A 264 69.80 -50.27 -3.07
C PRO A 264 68.90 -51.09 -2.13
N GLY A 265 67.60 -50.81 -2.09
CA GLY A 265 66.64 -51.69 -1.42
C GLY A 265 65.20 -51.19 -1.27
N SER A 266 64.46 -51.23 -2.40
CA SER A 266 63.02 -51.58 -2.49
C SER A 266 61.91 -50.68 -1.90
N PRO A 267 60.69 -50.74 -2.50
CA PRO A 267 59.83 -49.57 -2.63
C PRO A 267 58.48 -49.65 -1.90
N SER A 268 57.76 -48.52 -1.95
CA SER A 268 56.29 -48.34 -1.89
C SER A 268 55.62 -48.08 -0.52
N PRO A 269 54.41 -47.45 -0.47
CA PRO A 269 53.64 -46.87 -1.58
C PRO A 269 53.13 -45.43 -1.34
N ALA A 270 52.77 -44.81 -2.47
CA ALA A 270 52.08 -43.54 -2.60
C ALA A 270 50.78 -43.46 -1.77
N ARG A 271 50.61 -42.33 -1.08
CA ARG A 271 49.37 -41.97 -0.40
C ARG A 271 48.31 -41.61 -1.46
N ARG A 272 47.42 -42.55 -1.77
CA ARG A 272 46.22 -42.32 -2.60
C ARG A 272 45.42 -41.14 -2.04
N ARG A 273 45.28 -40.08 -2.83
CA ARG A 273 44.24 -39.06 -2.61
C ARG A 273 42.88 -39.71 -2.85
N SER A 274 42.03 -39.74 -1.82
CA SER A 274 40.62 -40.11 -1.94
C SER A 274 39.90 -39.11 -2.86
N PRO A 275 39.11 -39.55 -3.87
CA PRO A 275 38.30 -38.65 -4.65
C PRO A 275 36.90 -38.47 -4.03
N ARG A 276 36.28 -37.33 -4.38
CA ARG A 276 34.84 -36.95 -4.28
C ARG A 276 34.42 -36.25 -2.98
N ARG A 277 33.54 -35.24 -3.04
CA ARG A 277 32.36 -35.09 -3.91
C ARG A 277 32.25 -33.72 -4.58
N ARG A 278 31.95 -33.73 -5.88
CA ARG A 278 31.34 -32.61 -6.61
C ARG A 278 29.94 -32.42 -6.02
N LYS A 279 29.68 -31.28 -5.38
CA LYS A 279 28.31 -30.91 -4.98
C LYS A 279 27.51 -30.63 -6.26
N VAL A 280 26.58 -31.52 -6.55
CA VAL A 280 25.52 -31.33 -7.56
C VAL A 280 24.63 -30.19 -7.04
N ARG A 281 24.36 -29.19 -7.88
CA ARG A 281 23.44 -28.09 -7.56
C ARG A 281 22.00 -28.57 -7.81
N ILE A 282 21.11 -28.15 -6.93
CA ILE A 282 19.70 -28.56 -6.80
C ILE A 282 18.77 -28.07 -7.95
N TRP A 283 19.29 -27.48 -9.02
CA TRP A 283 18.47 -26.75 -10.01
C TRP A 283 18.46 -27.33 -11.43
N ASP A 284 18.77 -28.63 -11.62
CA ASP A 284 18.72 -29.29 -12.93
C ASP A 284 17.69 -30.45 -12.98
N GLU A 285 16.52 -30.26 -12.38
CA GLU A 285 15.37 -31.18 -12.55
C GLU A 285 14.08 -30.39 -12.75
N GLU A 286 13.94 -29.76 -13.92
CA GLU A 286 12.64 -29.43 -14.53
C GLU A 286 12.87 -29.21 -16.03
N ASP A 287 13.01 -30.32 -16.76
CA ASP A 287 12.74 -30.44 -18.21
C ASP A 287 12.91 -31.93 -18.61
N ALA A 288 11.87 -32.73 -18.35
CA ALA A 288 11.56 -33.99 -19.02
C ALA A 288 10.09 -34.39 -18.76
#